data_AF-A0A9R1XCB8-F1
#
_entry.id   AF-A0A9R1XCB8-F1
#
_cell.length_a   1.000
_cell.length_b   1.000
_cell.length_c   1.000
_cell.angle_alpha   90.00
_cell.angle_beta   90.00
_cell.angle_gamma   90.00
#
_symmetry.space_group_name_H-M   'P 1'
#
loop_
_entity.id
_entity.type
_entity.pdbx_description
1 polymer ?
#
loop_
_entity_poly.entity_id
_entity_poly.type
_entity_poly.pdbx_seq_one_letter_code
_entity_poly.pdbx_strand_id
1 'polypeptide(L)'
;MTQPGFKPDSTLEIRSKNSTGAGGPSVSSDRKYVLVPEYVNNKIQRHWLQGPKKDTNEVYLSDCGSPKNIKRAANDGEFWVAVEKQVQLSPMLSEPHGLRVNGSATVVQTVPLPHFFNMAIDVVQESNDALYVGSSDTGFVGVYTN
;
A
#
# COMPACT_ATOMS: atom_id res chain seq x y z
N MET A 1 24.19 -27.75 -8.66
CA MET A 1 23.09 -27.64 -9.64
C MET A 1 21.98 -26.84 -8.99
N THR A 2 21.83 -25.56 -9.32
CA THR A 2 20.71 -24.72 -8.87
C THR A 2 19.47 -25.10 -9.67
N GLN A 3 18.34 -25.32 -9.00
CA GLN A 3 17.05 -25.54 -9.68
C GLN A 3 16.73 -24.32 -10.57
N PRO A 4 16.01 -24.50 -11.70
CA PRO A 4 15.59 -23.36 -12.52
C PRO A 4 14.71 -22.46 -11.67
N GLY A 5 15.06 -21.16 -11.61
CA GLY A 5 14.37 -20.15 -10.82
C GLY A 5 12.89 -19.98 -11.19
N PHE A 6 12.19 -19.19 -10.36
CA PHE A 6 10.78 -18.83 -10.49
C PHE A 6 10.38 -18.63 -11.97
N LYS A 7 9.49 -19.48 -12.48
CA LYS A 7 8.87 -19.32 -13.79
C LYS A 7 7.45 -18.75 -13.58
N PRO A 8 7.09 -17.63 -14.24
CA PRO A 8 5.73 -17.11 -14.13
C PRO A 8 4.74 -18.09 -14.76
N ASP A 9 3.67 -18.42 -14.05
CA ASP A 9 2.55 -19.22 -14.55
C ASP A 9 1.55 -18.37 -15.37
N SER A 10 1.53 -17.07 -15.11
CA SER A 10 0.64 -16.07 -15.70
C SER A 10 1.17 -14.66 -15.46
N THR A 11 0.90 -13.73 -16.38
CA THR A 11 1.21 -12.30 -16.21
C THR A 11 -0.08 -11.51 -16.29
N LEU A 12 -0.41 -10.78 -15.22
CA LEU A 12 -1.50 -9.81 -15.22
C LEU A 12 -0.93 -8.43 -15.58
N GLU A 13 -1.30 -7.90 -16.74
CA GLU A 13 -0.97 -6.53 -17.14
C GLU A 13 -2.06 -5.60 -16.62
N ILE A 14 -1.83 -4.97 -15.46
CA ILE A 14 -2.70 -3.90 -14.99
C ILE A 14 -2.39 -2.66 -15.82
N ARG A 15 -3.09 -2.50 -16.95
CA ARG A 15 -3.04 -1.29 -17.77
C ARG A 15 -3.80 -0.15 -17.10
N SER A 16 -3.29 0.35 -15.97
CA SER A 16 -3.67 1.68 -15.52
C SER A 16 -2.96 2.67 -16.43
N LYS A 17 -3.64 3.11 -17.50
CA LYS A 17 -3.08 4.05 -18.48
C LYS A 17 -2.60 5.38 -17.87
N ASN A 18 -2.88 5.64 -16.59
CA ASN A 18 -2.56 6.89 -15.87
C ASN A 18 -2.01 6.68 -14.44
N SER A 19 -1.41 5.52 -14.09
CA SER A 19 -0.80 5.36 -12.75
C SER A 19 0.50 6.16 -12.65
N THR A 20 0.41 7.37 -12.13
CA THR A 20 1.52 8.28 -11.88
C THR A 20 2.15 7.95 -10.53
N GLY A 21 3.21 7.14 -10.57
CA GLY A 21 3.98 6.69 -9.40
C GLY A 21 3.54 5.30 -8.94
N ALA A 22 4.16 4.25 -9.49
CA ALA A 22 3.86 2.87 -9.15
C ALA A 22 4.37 2.53 -7.74
N GLY A 23 3.52 2.71 -6.73
CA GLY A 23 3.65 1.94 -5.49
C GLY A 23 3.30 0.47 -5.75
N GLY A 24 3.74 -0.41 -4.86
CA GLY A 24 3.50 -1.85 -4.93
C GLY A 24 2.02 -2.19 -4.72
N PRO A 25 1.31 -2.71 -5.74
CA PRO A 25 -0.08 -3.12 -5.61
C PRO A 25 -0.21 -4.39 -4.76
N SER A 26 -1.41 -4.65 -4.24
CA SER A 26 -1.71 -5.88 -3.50
C SER A 26 -3.02 -6.51 -3.96
N VAL A 27 -2.97 -7.80 -4.27
CA VAL A 27 -4.16 -8.60 -4.61
C VAL A 27 -4.93 -8.99 -3.36
N SER A 28 -6.26 -9.02 -3.44
CA SER A 28 -7.11 -9.62 -2.41
C SER A 28 -6.79 -11.11 -2.24
N SER A 29 -7.01 -11.62 -1.03
CA SER A 29 -6.82 -13.04 -0.72
C SER A 29 -7.65 -13.97 -1.60
N ASP A 30 -8.89 -13.59 -1.88
CA ASP A 30 -9.80 -14.30 -2.78
C ASP A 30 -9.55 -14.06 -4.28
N ARG A 31 -8.52 -13.27 -4.61
CA ARG A 31 -8.09 -12.96 -5.99
C ARG A 31 -9.15 -12.28 -6.85
N LYS A 32 -10.18 -11.66 -6.25
CA LYS A 32 -11.23 -10.96 -6.99
C LYS A 32 -10.86 -9.54 -7.40
N TYR A 33 -9.93 -8.91 -6.71
CA TYR A 33 -9.49 -7.55 -7.04
C TYR A 33 -8.04 -7.29 -6.65
N VAL A 34 -7.48 -6.20 -7.17
CA VAL A 34 -6.17 -5.66 -6.80
C VAL A 34 -6.35 -4.22 -6.33
N LEU A 35 -5.70 -3.88 -5.21
CA LEU A 35 -5.54 -2.49 -4.79
C LEU A 35 -4.27 -1.90 -5.42
N VAL A 36 -4.43 -0.75 -6.07
CA VAL A 36 -3.36 -0.05 -6.77
C VAL A 36 -3.21 1.34 -6.16
N PRO A 37 -2.06 1.66 -5.53
CA PRO A 37 -1.80 3.00 -5.03
C PRO A 37 -1.55 3.96 -6.20
N GLU A 38 -2.15 5.15 -6.15
CA GLU A 38 -1.85 6.26 -7.05
C GLU A 38 -1.25 7.41 -6.24
N TYR A 39 0.08 7.44 -6.20
CA TYR A 39 0.85 8.38 -5.39
C TYR A 39 0.50 9.85 -5.70
N VAL A 40 0.54 10.26 -6.97
CA VAL A 40 0.30 11.66 -7.36
C VAL A 40 -1.15 12.09 -7.16
N ASN A 41 -2.10 11.16 -7.25
CA ASN A 41 -3.52 11.46 -7.15
C ASN A 41 -4.08 11.24 -5.73
N ASN A 42 -3.24 10.94 -4.73
CA ASN A 42 -3.61 10.74 -3.33
C ASN A 42 -4.77 9.77 -3.12
N LYS A 43 -4.83 8.71 -3.93
CA LYS A 43 -5.93 7.74 -3.89
C LYS A 43 -5.44 6.32 -4.12
N ILE A 44 -6.25 5.37 -3.71
CA ILE A 44 -6.08 3.94 -4.00
C ILE A 44 -7.22 3.54 -4.92
N GLN A 45 -6.88 2.90 -6.04
CA GLN A 45 -7.87 2.27 -6.92
C GLN A 45 -8.06 0.81 -6.54
N ARG A 46 -9.27 0.31 -6.78
CA ARG A 46 -9.56 -1.12 -6.86
C ARG A 46 -9.80 -1.50 -8.31
N HIS A 47 -9.00 -2.43 -8.82
CA HIS A 47 -9.21 -3.06 -10.11
C HIS A 47 -9.84 -4.44 -9.90
N TRP A 48 -11.00 -4.69 -10.50
CA TRP A 48 -11.72 -5.96 -10.37
C TRP A 48 -11.19 -6.99 -11.37
N LEU A 49 -10.70 -8.12 -10.87
CA LEU A 49 -10.20 -9.24 -11.68
C LEU A 49 -11.30 -10.25 -12.03
N GLN A 50 -12.36 -10.30 -11.24
CA GLN A 50 -13.44 -11.30 -11.34
C GLN A 50 -14.80 -10.68 -11.01
N GLY A 51 -15.87 -11.43 -11.32
CA GLY A 51 -17.24 -11.05 -11.01
C GLY A 51 -17.86 -10.05 -11.99
N PRO A 52 -19.05 -9.48 -11.67
CA PRO A 52 -19.79 -8.62 -12.59
C PRO A 52 -19.09 -7.31 -12.97
N LYS A 53 -18.13 -6.87 -12.14
CA LYS A 53 -17.31 -5.67 -12.35
C LYS A 53 -15.95 -5.98 -12.98
N LYS A 54 -15.70 -7.20 -13.45
CA LYS A 54 -14.41 -7.60 -14.02
C LYS A 54 -13.90 -6.57 -15.06
N ASP A 55 -12.60 -6.30 -15.00
CA ASP A 55 -11.85 -5.39 -15.87
C ASP A 55 -12.23 -3.89 -15.70
N THR A 56 -12.95 -3.55 -14.63
CA THR A 56 -13.27 -2.16 -14.26
C THR A 56 -12.43 -1.66 -13.08
N ASN A 57 -12.32 -0.35 -12.96
CA ASN A 57 -11.67 0.33 -11.84
C ASN A 57 -12.68 1.15 -11.04
N GLU A 58 -12.52 1.21 -9.73
CA GLU A 58 -13.23 2.14 -8.86
C GLU A 58 -12.27 2.79 -7.85
N VAL A 59 -12.60 4.01 -7.40
CA VAL A 59 -11.90 4.61 -6.26
C VAL A 59 -12.21 3.77 -5.03
N TYR A 60 -11.16 3.21 -4.44
CA TYR A 60 -11.26 2.47 -3.18
C TYR A 60 -11.14 3.43 -2.01
N LEU A 61 -10.09 4.25 -1.95
CA LEU A 61 -9.90 5.24 -0.88
C LEU A 61 -9.34 6.53 -1.48
N SER A 62 -9.85 7.69 -1.06
CA SER A 62 -9.32 9.02 -1.42
C SER A 62 -8.87 9.77 -0.17
N ASP A 63 -8.11 10.85 -0.38
CA ASP A 63 -7.75 11.83 0.67
C ASP A 63 -7.00 11.21 1.87
N CYS A 64 -6.39 10.05 1.68
CA CYS A 64 -5.69 9.33 2.73
C CYS A 64 -4.27 9.86 2.98
N GLY A 65 -3.76 10.76 2.12
CA GLY A 65 -2.35 11.11 1.96
C GLY A 65 -1.82 10.55 0.64
N SER A 66 -0.50 10.58 0.45
CA SER A 66 0.16 10.01 -0.73
C SER A 66 0.47 8.53 -0.49
N PRO A 67 -0.30 7.58 -1.07
CA PRO A 67 -0.10 6.16 -0.80
C PRO A 67 1.12 5.60 -1.56
N LYS A 68 1.84 4.70 -0.90
CA LYS A 68 3.02 3.97 -1.41
C LYS A 68 2.70 2.48 -1.49
N ASN A 69 3.59 1.58 -1.09
CA ASN A 69 3.34 0.14 -1.21
C ASN A 69 2.17 -0.31 -0.30
N ILE A 70 1.36 -1.22 -0.85
CA ILE A 70 0.27 -1.89 -0.15
C ILE A 70 0.71 -3.33 0.16
N LYS A 71 0.49 -3.79 1.39
CA LYS A 71 0.76 -5.18 1.83
C LYS A 71 -0.49 -5.75 2.45
N ARG A 72 -0.74 -7.05 2.29
CA ARG A 72 -1.81 -7.72 3.05
C ARG A 72 -1.48 -7.65 4.55
N ALA A 73 -2.50 -7.40 5.36
CA ALA A 73 -2.41 -7.51 6.81
C ALA A 73 -2.59 -8.98 7.25
N ALA A 74 -2.44 -9.24 8.54
CA ALA A 74 -2.64 -10.57 9.10
C ALA A 74 -4.10 -11.04 8.98
N ASN A 75 -5.06 -10.12 9.12
CA ASN A 75 -6.48 -10.43 8.96
C ASN A 75 -6.86 -10.49 7.48
N ASP A 76 -7.68 -11.48 7.15
CA ASP A 76 -8.17 -11.65 5.79
C ASP A 76 -8.98 -10.44 5.31
N GLY A 77 -8.74 -10.00 4.08
CA GLY A 77 -9.38 -8.83 3.50
C GLY A 77 -8.87 -7.48 4.03
N GLU A 78 -7.85 -7.45 4.88
CA GLU A 78 -7.21 -6.23 5.35
C GLU A 78 -5.82 -6.01 4.72
N PHE A 79 -5.42 -4.74 4.67
CA PHE A 79 -4.16 -4.30 4.05
C PHE A 79 -3.51 -3.21 4.89
N TRP A 80 -2.18 -3.21 4.91
CA TRP A 80 -1.38 -2.08 5.32
C TRP A 80 -0.97 -1.25 4.11
N VAL A 81 -1.05 0.07 4.26
CA VAL A 81 -0.63 1.05 3.27
C VAL A 81 0.36 1.99 3.94
N ALA A 82 1.55 2.11 3.35
CA ALA A 82 2.49 3.18 3.68
C ALA A 82 1.97 4.50 3.09
N VAL A 83 1.86 5.55 3.91
CA VAL A 83 1.26 6.82 3.50
C VAL A 83 2.05 7.99 4.04
N GLU A 84 2.30 8.98 3.20
CA GLU A 84 2.87 10.28 3.57
C GLU A 84 1.78 11.34 3.55
N LYS A 85 1.52 12.01 4.68
CA LYS A 85 0.57 13.12 4.75
C LYS A 85 1.32 14.43 4.82
N GLN A 86 0.95 15.42 4.01
CA GLN A 86 1.53 16.76 4.12
C GLN A 86 1.07 17.44 5.40
N VAL A 87 1.99 18.13 6.07
CA VAL A 87 1.65 18.96 7.23
C VAL A 87 0.91 20.21 6.76
N GLN A 88 -0.29 20.44 7.28
CA GLN A 88 -1.21 21.47 6.78
C GLN A 88 -0.60 22.89 6.78
N LEU A 89 0.19 23.22 7.80
CA LEU A 89 0.85 24.53 7.93
C LEU A 89 2.28 24.53 7.38
N SER A 90 2.75 23.43 6.81
CA SER A 90 4.10 23.30 6.26
C SER A 90 4.11 22.27 5.13
N PRO A 91 3.67 22.63 3.91
CA PRO A 91 3.52 21.70 2.78
C PRO A 91 4.83 21.04 2.32
N MET A 92 5.97 21.57 2.76
CA MET A 92 7.30 20.99 2.54
C MET A 92 7.62 19.83 3.49
N LEU A 93 6.83 19.65 4.55
CA LEU A 93 7.00 18.59 5.55
C LEU A 93 5.93 17.51 5.37
N SER A 94 6.33 16.27 5.62
CA SER A 94 5.44 15.12 5.61
C SER A 94 5.46 14.37 6.96
N GLU A 95 4.31 13.84 7.33
CA GLU A 95 4.12 12.93 8.45
C GLU A 95 3.78 11.53 7.93
N PRO A 96 4.73 10.57 8.02
CA PRO A 96 4.47 9.22 7.59
C PRO A 96 3.56 8.46 8.55
N HIS A 97 2.72 7.61 7.97
CA HIS A 97 1.75 6.78 8.67
C HIS A 97 1.67 5.39 8.03
N GLY A 98 1.41 4.38 8.87
CA GLY A 98 0.85 3.11 8.43
C GLY A 98 -0.67 3.15 8.55
N LEU A 99 -1.40 2.95 7.46
CA LEU A 99 -2.85 2.81 7.48
C LEU A 99 -3.23 1.34 7.32
N ARG A 100 -4.03 0.80 8.24
CA ARG A 100 -4.68 -0.50 8.07
C ARG A 100 -6.07 -0.27 7.50
N VAL A 101 -6.38 -0.87 6.37
CA VAL A 101 -7.63 -0.70 5.63
C VAL A 101 -8.31 -2.04 5.37
N ASN A 102 -9.63 -2.10 5.33
CA ASN A 102 -10.40 -3.34 5.12
C ASN A 102 -11.06 -3.41 3.73
N GLY A 103 -11.59 -4.57 3.35
CA GLY A 103 -12.26 -4.78 2.06
C GLY A 103 -13.44 -3.82 1.77
N SER A 104 -13.98 -3.13 2.77
CA SER A 104 -15.03 -2.12 2.62
C SER A 104 -14.50 -0.68 2.50
N ALA A 105 -13.21 -0.51 2.20
CA ALA A 105 -12.57 0.80 2.05
C ALA A 105 -12.57 1.67 3.32
N THR A 106 -12.57 1.04 4.49
CA THR A 106 -12.50 1.76 5.77
C THR A 106 -11.09 1.67 6.34
N VAL A 107 -10.57 2.78 6.86
CA VAL A 107 -9.35 2.80 7.68
C VAL A 107 -9.71 2.29 9.07
N VAL A 108 -9.22 1.10 9.43
CA VAL A 108 -9.49 0.46 10.73
C VAL A 108 -8.39 0.74 11.76
N GLN A 109 -7.20 1.15 11.32
CA GLN A 109 -6.11 1.57 12.20
C GLN A 109 -5.22 2.61 11.50
N THR A 110 -4.70 3.56 12.27
CA THR A 110 -3.67 4.50 11.84
C THR A 110 -2.52 4.43 12.84
N VAL A 111 -1.31 4.18 12.35
CA VAL A 111 -0.09 4.14 13.15
C VAL A 111 0.79 5.31 12.71
N PRO A 112 1.00 6.33 13.56
CA PRO A 112 1.95 7.41 13.26
C PRO A 112 3.39 6.89 13.31
N LEU A 113 4.24 7.37 12.42
CA LEU A 113 5.63 6.91 12.27
C LEU A 113 6.62 8.08 12.48
N PRO A 114 6.68 8.67 13.69
CA PRO A 114 7.39 9.92 13.94
C PRO A 114 8.91 9.82 13.73
N HIS A 115 9.50 8.62 13.86
CA HIS A 115 10.92 8.40 13.55
C HIS A 115 11.28 8.63 12.07
N PHE A 116 10.28 8.67 11.20
CA PHE A 116 10.42 8.94 9.77
C PHE A 116 9.90 10.35 9.42
N PHE A 117 9.68 11.24 10.40
CA PHE A 117 9.19 12.59 10.12
C PHE A 117 10.03 13.28 9.04
N ASN A 118 9.37 13.80 8.00
CA ASN A 118 9.99 14.43 6.85
C ASN A 118 10.95 13.51 6.04
N MET A 119 10.78 12.19 6.15
CA MET A 119 11.47 11.17 5.36
C MET A 119 10.45 10.39 4.52
N ALA A 120 10.87 9.85 3.37
CA ALA A 120 10.01 8.95 2.62
C ALA A 120 9.83 7.63 3.37
N ILE A 121 8.67 6.99 3.22
CA ILE A 121 8.48 5.58 3.57
C ILE A 121 7.99 4.82 2.35
N ASP A 122 8.51 3.62 2.13
CA ASP A 122 8.14 2.82 0.96
C ASP A 122 7.12 1.74 1.32
N VAL A 123 7.29 1.12 2.49
CA VAL A 123 6.52 -0.06 2.88
C VAL A 123 6.23 -0.06 4.37
N VAL A 124 5.01 -0.49 4.69
CA VAL A 124 4.56 -0.86 6.02
C VAL A 124 4.04 -2.28 5.91
N GLN A 125 4.63 -3.22 6.65
CA GLN A 125 4.29 -4.64 6.57
C GLN A 125 4.17 -5.25 7.96
N GLU A 126 3.04 -5.87 8.23
CA GLU A 126 2.80 -6.66 9.44
C GLU A 126 3.39 -8.07 9.26
N SER A 127 4.11 -8.54 10.28
CA SER A 127 4.66 -9.89 10.35
C SER A 127 5.01 -10.20 11.81
N ASN A 128 4.77 -11.42 12.27
CA ASN A 128 5.15 -11.87 13.62
C ASN A 128 4.77 -10.86 14.74
N ASP A 129 3.52 -10.39 14.72
CA ASP A 129 2.97 -9.43 15.69
C ASP A 129 3.70 -8.07 15.78
N ALA A 130 4.47 -7.73 14.74
CA ALA A 130 5.16 -6.45 14.62
C ALA A 130 4.86 -5.78 13.27
N LEU A 131 4.97 -4.46 13.25
CA LEU A 131 4.88 -3.65 12.04
C LEU A 131 6.29 -3.20 11.62
N TYR A 132 6.72 -3.68 10.47
CA TYR A 132 8.00 -3.33 9.87
C TYR A 132 7.83 -2.19 8.88
N VAL A 133 8.67 -1.17 9.01
CA VAL A 133 8.65 0.03 8.17
C VAL A 133 9.98 0.14 7.42
N GLY A 134 9.90 0.12 6.10
CA GLY A 134 11.05 0.27 5.22
C GLY A 134 11.02 1.62 4.50
N SER A 135 12.19 2.21 4.34
CA SER A 135 12.41 3.46 3.62
C SER A 135 13.70 3.36 2.81
N SER A 136 13.67 3.93 1.61
CA SER A 136 14.84 4.13 0.75
C SER A 136 15.72 5.30 1.22
N ASP A 137 15.22 6.16 2.11
CA ASP A 137 15.94 7.29 2.68
C ASP A 137 16.71 6.94 3.97
N THR A 138 16.57 5.70 4.48
CA THR A 138 17.16 5.28 5.76
C THR A 138 18.13 4.11 5.63
N GLY A 139 19.11 4.07 6.54
CA GLY A 139 19.98 2.90 6.77
C GLY A 139 19.45 1.90 7.80
N PHE A 140 18.18 2.00 8.18
CA PHE A 140 17.55 1.18 9.22
C PHE A 140 16.13 0.76 8.85
N VAL A 141 15.65 -0.31 9.48
CA VAL A 141 14.25 -0.76 9.42
C VAL A 141 13.55 -0.35 10.72
N GLY A 142 12.41 0.33 10.61
CA GLY A 142 11.56 0.62 11.76
C GLY A 142 10.81 -0.64 12.19
N VAL A 143 10.76 -0.92 13.48
CA VAL A 143 9.99 -2.03 14.04
C VAL A 143 9.10 -1.48 15.15
N TYR A 144 7.80 -1.66 15.00
CA TYR A 144 6.78 -1.19 15.95
C TYR A 144 6.03 -2.40 16.48
N THR A 145 6.01 -2.57 17.80
CA THR A 145 5.25 -3.61 18.50
C THR A 145 4.19 -2.94 19.37
N ASN A 146 3.14 -3.68 19.71
CA ASN A 146 2.23 -3.28 20.79
C ASN A 146 2.87 -3.44 22.17
#